data_AF-A0A7M7PZ98-F1
#
_entry.id   AF-A0A7M7PZ98-F1
#
_cell.length_a   1.000
_cell.length_b   1.000
_cell.length_c   1.000
_cell.angle_alpha   90.00
_cell.angle_beta   90.00
_cell.angle_gamma   90.00
#
_symmetry.space_group_name_H-M   'P 1'
#
loop_
_entity.id
_entity.type
_entity.pdbx_description
1 polymer ?
#
loop_
_entity_poly.entity_id
_entity_poly.type
_entity_poly.pdbx_seq_one_letter_code
_entity_poly.pdbx_strand_id
1 'polypeptide(L)'
;MEILRGNFLINTKEEAVIANEIFRDSEYVGLYFSASWCPPCQMFLPRLKAMHEEAQSRQVKLEIIFVPSDSDNQRMTRFFLEHHGPWYALPVGPLAVELRRKMQIFSIPSLVVLSNKGKLVTRSGREDLEGCEDPLETWFSSSDKRKNES
;
A
#
# COMPACT_ATOMS: atom_id res chain seq x y z
N MET A 1 -2.45 11.50 2.98
CA MET A 1 -2.23 11.31 1.53
C MET A 1 -1.66 12.51 0.82
N GLU A 2 -1.70 13.71 1.40
CA GLU A 2 -1.18 14.93 0.77
C GLU A 2 0.27 14.83 0.28
N ILE A 3 1.16 14.15 1.02
CA ILE A 3 2.57 13.96 0.62
C ILE A 3 2.75 13.24 -0.72
N LEU A 4 1.80 12.37 -1.11
CA LEU A 4 1.86 11.67 -2.39
C LEU A 4 1.16 12.46 -3.50
N ARG A 5 0.28 13.41 -3.18
CA ARG A 5 -0.47 14.16 -4.19
C ARG A 5 0.50 14.97 -5.05
N GLY A 6 0.29 14.93 -6.36
CA GLY A 6 1.14 15.59 -7.35
C GLY A 6 2.44 14.86 -7.70
N ASN A 7 2.74 13.73 -7.05
CA ASN A 7 3.93 12.93 -7.37
C ASN A 7 3.60 11.78 -8.33
N PHE A 8 4.62 11.35 -9.06
CA PHE A 8 4.55 10.21 -9.97
C PHE A 8 4.82 8.89 -9.24
N LEU A 9 4.05 7.88 -9.63
CA LEU A 9 4.20 6.48 -9.27
C LEU A 9 4.45 5.68 -10.56
N ILE A 10 4.95 4.46 -10.43
CA ILE A 10 5.21 3.55 -11.54
C ILE A 10 4.26 2.35 -11.42
N ASN A 11 3.62 1.97 -12.52
CA ASN A 11 2.79 0.75 -12.58
C ASN A 11 3.60 -0.46 -13.08
N THR A 12 2.98 -1.64 -13.13
CA THR A 12 3.64 -2.87 -13.60
C THR A 12 3.98 -2.90 -15.10
N LYS A 13 3.63 -1.85 -15.85
CA LYS A 13 4.04 -1.63 -17.26
C LYS A 13 5.14 -0.59 -17.39
N GLU A 14 5.73 -0.16 -16.28
CA GLU A 14 6.75 0.90 -16.22
C GLU A 14 6.24 2.29 -16.63
N GLU A 15 4.92 2.50 -16.65
CA GLU A 15 4.32 3.78 -16.99
C GLU A 15 4.23 4.66 -15.75
N ALA A 16 4.55 5.95 -15.92
CA ALA A 16 4.41 6.94 -14.87
C ALA A 16 2.95 7.38 -14.73
N VAL A 17 2.39 7.25 -13.52
CA VAL A 17 1.00 7.60 -13.19
C VAL A 17 1.00 8.63 -12.07
N ILE A 18 0.18 9.69 -12.19
CA ILE A 18 0.07 10.71 -11.15
C ILE A 18 -0.77 10.13 -10.00
N ALA A 19 -0.26 10.19 -8.77
CA ALA A 19 -0.92 9.62 -7.59
C ALA A 19 -2.36 10.11 -7.38
N ASN A 20 -2.69 11.32 -7.85
CA ASN A 20 -4.05 11.88 -7.77
C ASN A 20 -5.09 11.07 -8.52
N GLU A 21 -4.71 10.43 -9.64
CA GLU A 21 -5.61 9.59 -10.43
C GLU A 21 -5.97 8.34 -9.64
N ILE A 22 -4.96 7.70 -9.05
CA ILE A 22 -5.12 6.54 -8.18
C ILE A 22 -6.02 6.87 -6.98
N PHE A 23 -5.86 8.04 -6.35
CA PHE A 23 -6.69 8.45 -5.21
C PHE A 23 -8.12 8.85 -5.57
N ARG A 24 -8.42 9.07 -6.85
CA ARG A 24 -9.78 9.36 -7.33
C ARG A 24 -10.60 8.07 -7.37
N ASP A 25 -9.96 6.97 -7.77
CA ASP A 25 -10.62 5.69 -8.01
C ASP A 25 -10.51 4.72 -6.83
N SER A 26 -9.67 5.04 -5.83
CA SER A 26 -9.55 4.30 -4.57
C SER A 26 -10.26 4.99 -3.41
N GLU A 27 -10.85 4.19 -2.52
CA GLU A 27 -11.34 4.64 -1.21
C GLU A 27 -10.27 4.47 -0.13
N TYR A 28 -9.44 3.43 -0.27
CA TYR A 28 -8.39 3.08 0.66
C TYR A 28 -7.06 2.88 -0.08
N VAL A 29 -5.98 3.18 0.62
CA VAL A 29 -4.61 2.98 0.12
C VAL A 29 -3.78 2.27 1.18
N GLY A 30 -3.21 1.13 0.79
CA GLY A 30 -2.22 0.39 1.56
C GLY A 30 -0.80 0.80 1.16
N LEU A 31 -0.07 1.45 2.06
CA LEU A 31 1.34 1.75 1.88
C LEU A 31 2.16 0.55 2.35
N TYR A 32 2.77 -0.15 1.40
CA TYR A 32 3.59 -1.33 1.66
C TYR A 32 5.07 -0.95 1.68
N PHE A 33 5.66 -0.88 2.87
CA PHE A 33 7.07 -0.57 3.07
C PHE A 33 7.89 -1.87 3.03
N SER A 34 8.79 -1.96 2.05
CA SER A 34 9.51 -3.19 1.75
C SER A 34 10.84 -2.89 1.04
N ALA A 35 11.63 -3.92 0.74
CA ALA A 35 12.83 -3.81 -0.08
C ALA A 35 13.14 -5.13 -0.82
N SER A 36 13.80 -5.04 -1.97
CA SER A 36 14.16 -6.22 -2.76
C SER A 36 15.14 -7.17 -2.05
N TRP A 37 15.99 -6.63 -1.18
CA TRP A 37 17.01 -7.37 -0.44
C TRP A 37 16.48 -8.02 0.84
N CYS A 38 15.21 -7.83 1.18
CA CYS A 38 14.60 -8.27 2.43
C CYS A 38 13.84 -9.60 2.26
N PRO A 39 14.38 -10.75 2.74
CA PRO A 39 13.69 -12.04 2.60
C PRO A 39 12.28 -12.10 3.22
N PRO A 40 12.02 -11.61 4.46
CA PRO A 40 10.66 -11.66 5.01
C PRO A 40 9.68 -10.81 4.19
N CYS A 41 10.15 -9.77 3.51
CA CYS A 41 9.33 -8.97 2.62
C CYS A 41 8.88 -9.75 1.39
N GLN A 42 9.75 -10.60 0.84
CA GLN A 42 9.39 -11.47 -0.29
C GLN A 42 8.37 -12.54 0.14
N MET A 43 8.53 -13.10 1.34
CA MET A 43 7.60 -14.08 1.91
C MET A 43 6.21 -13.51 2.20
N PHE A 44 6.11 -12.21 2.46
CA PHE A 44 4.85 -11.53 2.73
C PHE A 44 4.04 -11.21 1.46
N LEU A 45 4.70 -11.11 0.29
CA LEU A 45 4.04 -10.73 -0.97
C LEU A 45 2.87 -11.63 -1.37
N PRO A 46 2.95 -12.98 -1.30
CA PRO A 46 1.81 -13.83 -1.63
C PRO A 46 0.56 -13.51 -0.81
N ARG A 47 0.74 -13.21 0.49
CA ARG A 47 -0.37 -12.87 1.39
C ARG A 47 -0.95 -11.49 1.06
N LEU A 48 -0.09 -10.52 0.75
CA LEU A 48 -0.51 -9.20 0.32
C LEU A 48 -1.31 -9.25 -1.00
N LYS A 49 -0.86 -10.07 -1.96
CA LYS A 49 -1.57 -10.31 -3.24
C LYS A 49 -2.95 -10.91 -3.01
N ALA A 50 -3.04 -11.98 -2.21
CA ALA A 50 -4.30 -12.62 -1.89
C ALA A 50 -5.31 -11.66 -1.23
N MET A 51 -4.87 -10.82 -0.28
CA MET A 51 -5.75 -9.81 0.31
C MET A 51 -6.20 -8.75 -0.71
N HIS A 52 -5.30 -8.31 -1.59
CA HIS A 52 -5.67 -7.33 -2.62
C HIS A 52 -6.70 -7.89 -3.60
N GLU A 53 -6.55 -9.14 -4.03
CA GLU A 53 -7.53 -9.85 -4.86
C GLU A 53 -8.87 -10.03 -4.15
N GLU A 54 -8.85 -10.37 -2.85
CA GLU A 54 -10.07 -10.50 -2.04
C GLU A 54 -10.76 -9.14 -1.80
N ALA A 55 -9.99 -8.06 -1.62
CA ALA A 55 -10.56 -6.72 -1.53
C ALA A 55 -11.33 -6.36 -2.82
N GLN A 56 -10.76 -6.69 -3.99
CA GLN A 56 -11.42 -6.49 -5.28
C GLN A 56 -12.67 -7.36 -5.42
N SER A 57 -12.63 -8.63 -5.00
CA SER A 57 -13.79 -9.54 -5.03
C SER A 57 -14.97 -9.00 -4.20
N ARG A 58 -14.65 -8.37 -3.06
CA ARG A 58 -15.60 -7.69 -2.16
C ARG A 58 -15.97 -6.27 -2.58
N GLN A 59 -15.53 -5.82 -3.76
CA GLN A 59 -15.74 -4.46 -4.27
C GLN A 59 -15.18 -3.35 -3.37
N VAL A 60 -14.22 -3.68 -2.51
CA VAL A 60 -13.47 -2.69 -1.72
C VAL A 60 -12.45 -2.02 -2.64
N LYS A 61 -12.55 -0.71 -2.78
CA LYS A 61 -11.64 0.10 -3.60
C LYS A 61 -10.31 0.37 -2.86
N LEU A 62 -9.58 -0.70 -2.57
CA LEU A 62 -8.25 -0.66 -1.97
C LEU A 62 -7.17 -0.72 -3.05
N GLU A 63 -6.26 0.23 -3.03
CA GLU A 63 -5.07 0.22 -3.87
C GLU A 63 -3.79 0.07 -3.04
N ILE A 64 -2.77 -0.59 -3.57
CA ILE A 64 -1.48 -0.74 -2.89
C ILE A 64 -0.44 0.18 -3.52
N ILE A 65 0.37 0.82 -2.68
CA ILE A 65 1.56 1.56 -3.10
C ILE A 65 2.77 0.96 -2.41
N PHE A 66 3.64 0.36 -3.20
CA PHE A 66 4.95 -0.08 -2.75
C PHE A 66 5.86 1.14 -2.49
N VAL A 67 6.38 1.22 -1.27
CA VAL A 67 7.33 2.24 -0.82
C VAL A 67 8.69 1.57 -0.62
N PRO A 68 9.62 1.72 -1.58
CA PRO A 68 10.90 1.00 -1.52
C PRO A 68 11.82 1.54 -0.43
N SER A 69 12.61 0.63 0.13
CA SER A 69 13.77 0.92 1.00
C SER A 69 15.09 0.62 0.29
N ASP A 70 15.01 0.24 -0.98
CA ASP A 70 16.15 0.02 -1.85
C ASP A 70 16.91 1.33 -2.10
N SER A 71 18.23 1.21 -2.25
CA SER A 71 19.09 2.31 -2.71
C SER A 71 19.31 2.28 -4.22
N ASP A 72 19.01 1.15 -4.88
CA ASP A 72 19.20 0.93 -6.31
C ASP A 72 17.84 0.87 -7.01
N ASN A 73 17.60 1.81 -7.93
CA ASN A 73 16.34 1.89 -8.64
C ASN A 73 16.12 0.73 -9.63
N GLN A 74 17.18 0.22 -10.29
CA GLN A 74 17.04 -0.90 -11.22
C GLN A 74 16.68 -2.18 -10.49
N ARG A 75 17.35 -2.45 -9.36
CA ARG A 75 17.06 -3.62 -8.52
C ARG A 75 15.63 -3.54 -7.96
N MET A 76 15.22 -2.35 -7.50
CA MET A 76 13.86 -2.09 -7.03
C MET A 76 12.83 -2.34 -8.13
N THR A 77 13.01 -1.74 -9.31
CA THR A 77 12.09 -1.89 -10.44
C THR A 77 11.97 -3.34 -10.86
N ARG A 78 13.09 -4.06 -11.02
CA ARG A 78 13.08 -5.48 -11.36
C ARG A 78 12.29 -6.30 -10.34
N PHE A 79 12.55 -6.08 -9.04
CA PHE A 79 11.85 -6.79 -7.97
C PHE A 79 10.34 -6.50 -7.99
N PHE A 80 9.96 -5.25 -8.23
CA PHE A 80 8.57 -4.85 -8.36
C PHE A 80 7.88 -5.55 -9.55
N LEU A 81 8.49 -5.50 -10.74
CA LEU A 81 7.91 -6.09 -11.95
C LEU A 81 7.81 -7.62 -11.88
N GLU A 82 8.80 -8.30 -11.30
CA GLU A 82 8.85 -9.76 -11.25
C GLU A 82 7.96 -10.35 -10.13
N HIS A 83 7.80 -9.65 -9.00
CA HIS A 83 7.22 -10.26 -7.80
C HIS A 83 5.96 -9.59 -7.25
N HIS A 84 5.68 -8.32 -7.57
CA HIS A 84 4.54 -7.63 -6.98
C HIS A 84 3.21 -7.92 -7.71
N GLY A 85 2.10 -7.43 -7.15
CA GLY A 85 0.77 -7.50 -7.75
C GLY A 85 0.51 -6.32 -8.72
N PRO A 86 -0.68 -6.26 -9.32
CA PRO A 86 -1.08 -5.22 -10.28
C PRO A 86 -1.41 -3.89 -9.58
N TRP A 87 -0.43 -3.34 -8.88
CA TRP A 87 -0.54 -2.10 -8.10
C TRP A 87 0.63 -1.16 -8.45
N TYR A 88 0.85 -0.12 -7.65
CA TYR A 88 1.82 0.95 -7.97
C TYR A 88 3.06 0.94 -7.05
N ALA A 89 4.13 1.59 -7.50
CA ALA A 89 5.36 1.78 -6.75
C ALA A 89 5.83 3.23 -6.76
N LEU A 90 6.38 3.69 -5.64
CA LEU A 90 7.20 4.90 -5.63
C LEU A 90 8.58 4.59 -6.25
N PRO A 91 9.14 5.52 -7.05
CA PRO A 91 10.56 5.45 -7.40
C PRO A 91 11.45 5.50 -6.16
N VAL A 92 12.65 4.93 -6.25
CA VAL A 92 13.68 5.12 -5.20
C VAL A 92 14.02 6.61 -5.12
N GLY A 93 13.93 7.20 -3.92
CA GLY A 93 14.29 8.60 -3.74
C GLY A 93 13.81 9.25 -2.45
N PRO A 94 14.00 10.58 -2.33
CA PRO A 94 13.71 11.34 -1.11
C PRO A 94 12.25 11.21 -0.63
N LEU A 95 11.30 11.12 -1.55
CA LEU A 95 9.88 10.99 -1.21
C LEU A 95 9.58 9.69 -0.47
N ALA A 96 10.18 8.56 -0.88
CA ALA A 96 10.02 7.28 -0.19
C ALA A 96 10.62 7.32 1.22
N VAL A 97 11.76 8.00 1.39
CA VAL A 97 12.42 8.21 2.70
C VAL A 97 11.55 9.10 3.59
N GLU A 98 11.03 10.20 3.07
CA GLU A 98 10.18 11.13 3.81
C GLU A 98 8.88 10.46 4.24
N LEU A 99 8.23 9.71 3.34
CA LEU A 99 6.99 8.99 3.63
C LEU A 99 7.20 7.96 4.74
N ARG A 100 8.29 7.18 4.69
CA ARG A 100 8.66 6.23 5.76
C ARG A 100 8.81 6.92 7.11
N ARG A 101 9.53 8.05 7.15
CA ARG A 101 9.72 8.84 8.37
C ARG A 101 8.39 9.38 8.89
N LYS A 102 7.56 9.95 8.02
CA LYS A 102 6.23 10.49 8.37
C LYS A 102 5.30 9.42 8.91
N MET A 103 5.40 8.21 8.38
CA MET A 103 4.65 7.04 8.87
C MET A 103 5.28 6.35 10.06
N GLN A 104 6.45 6.81 10.54
CA GLN A 104 7.18 6.24 11.67
C GLN A 104 7.46 4.73 11.48
N ILE A 105 7.87 4.36 10.26
CA ILE A 105 8.21 2.97 9.92
C ILE A 105 9.68 2.72 10.20
N PHE A 106 9.95 1.84 11.16
CA PHE A 106 11.31 1.49 11.61
C PHE A 106 11.77 0.10 11.15
N SER A 107 10.85 -0.76 10.73
CA SER A 107 11.13 -2.12 10.27
C SER A 107 10.37 -2.41 8.97
N ILE A 108 10.85 -3.42 8.24
CA ILE A 108 10.18 -3.96 7.05
C ILE A 108 10.10 -5.49 7.16
N PRO A 109 9.08 -6.15 6.57
CA PRO A 109 7.94 -5.54 5.89
C PRO A 109 6.99 -4.81 6.84
N SER A 110 6.30 -3.77 6.37
CA SER A 110 5.21 -3.12 7.10
C SER A 110 4.12 -2.67 6.13
N LEU A 111 2.86 -2.77 6.55
CA LEU A 111 1.70 -2.35 5.78
C LEU A 111 0.86 -1.38 6.61
N VAL A 112 0.73 -0.14 6.12
CA VAL A 112 -0.13 0.87 6.72
C VAL A 112 -1.30 1.13 5.79
N VAL A 113 -2.53 0.97 6.28
CA VAL A 113 -3.74 1.23 5.49
C VAL A 113 -4.34 2.56 5.92
N LEU A 114 -4.69 3.38 4.93
CA LEU A 114 -5.30 4.68 5.09
C LEU A 114 -6.54 4.78 4.20
N SER A 115 -7.43 5.73 4.48
CA SER A 115 -8.36 6.22 3.46
C SER A 115 -7.63 7.09 2.42
N ASN A 116 -8.25 7.30 1.26
CA ASN A 116 -7.77 8.22 0.22
C ASN A 116 -7.66 9.70 0.69
N LYS A 117 -8.32 10.05 1.80
CA LYS A 117 -8.19 11.33 2.51
C LYS A 117 -7.00 11.36 3.49
N GLY A 118 -6.35 10.22 3.73
CA GLY A 118 -5.22 10.07 4.62
C GLY A 118 -5.58 9.81 6.08
N LYS A 119 -6.84 9.45 6.38
CA LYS A 119 -7.21 8.98 7.71
C LYS A 119 -6.64 7.58 7.92
N LEU A 120 -6.02 7.35 9.06
CA LEU A 120 -5.46 6.04 9.41
C LEU A 120 -6.58 5.00 9.62
N VAL A 121 -6.43 3.83 8.99
CA VAL A 121 -7.28 2.64 9.18
C VAL A 121 -6.55 1.64 10.07
N THR A 122 -5.36 1.18 9.65
CA THR A 122 -4.48 0.34 10.48
C THR A 122 -3.00 0.69 10.26
N ARG A 123 -2.18 0.53 11.29
CA ARG A 123 -0.71 0.56 11.20
C ARG A 123 -0.09 -0.84 11.21
N SER A 124 -0.86 -1.83 11.65
CA SER A 124 -0.41 -3.20 11.89
C SER A 124 -0.89 -4.12 10.78
N GLY A 125 -1.00 -3.60 9.55
CA GLY A 125 -1.62 -4.34 8.46
C GLY A 125 -0.89 -5.64 8.13
N ARG A 126 0.42 -5.71 8.43
CA ARG A 126 1.19 -6.95 8.27
C ARG A 126 0.77 -8.00 9.29
N GLU A 127 0.73 -7.64 10.56
CA GLU A 127 0.35 -8.50 11.68
C GLU A 127 -1.12 -8.94 11.55
N ASP A 128 -1.99 -7.99 11.20
CA ASP A 128 -3.41 -8.24 10.91
C ASP A 128 -3.55 -9.25 9.78
N LEU A 129 -2.79 -9.09 8.68
CA LEU A 129 -2.78 -10.09 7.63
C LEU A 129 -2.35 -11.44 8.18
N GLU A 130 -1.22 -11.54 8.88
CA GLU A 130 -0.65 -12.81 9.36
C GLU A 130 -1.51 -13.52 10.42
N GLY A 131 -2.19 -12.78 11.30
CA GLY A 131 -2.85 -13.31 12.50
C GLY A 131 -4.37 -13.20 12.55
N CYS A 132 -5.01 -12.42 11.67
CA CYS A 132 -6.47 -12.32 11.61
C CYS A 132 -7.06 -13.28 10.56
N GLU A 133 -8.23 -13.82 10.86
CA GLU A 133 -9.02 -14.63 9.91
C GLU A 133 -9.62 -13.76 8.79
N ASP A 134 -10.13 -12.57 9.14
CA ASP A 134 -10.67 -11.60 8.18
C ASP A 134 -10.21 -10.15 8.49
N PRO A 135 -9.01 -9.78 8.02
CA PRO A 135 -8.49 -8.42 8.21
C PRO A 135 -9.28 -7.37 7.44
N LEU A 136 -9.88 -7.71 6.29
CA LEU A 136 -10.66 -6.78 5.48
C LEU A 136 -11.94 -6.35 6.18
N GLU A 137 -12.64 -7.29 6.82
CA GLU A 137 -13.77 -6.95 7.67
C GLU A 137 -13.30 -6.06 8.82
N THR A 138 -12.21 -6.40 9.50
CA THR A 138 -11.71 -5.56 10.61
C THR A 138 -11.38 -4.12 10.17
N TRP A 139 -10.79 -3.94 8.98
CA TRP A 139 -10.39 -2.64 8.47
C TRP A 139 -11.56 -1.82 7.89
N PHE A 140 -12.54 -2.50 7.30
CA PHE A 140 -13.57 -1.86 6.47
C PHE A 140 -15.00 -2.09 6.95
N SER A 141 -15.20 -2.81 8.06
CA SER A 141 -16.51 -3.02 8.69
C SER A 141 -17.14 -1.68 9.06
N SER A 142 -18.14 -1.30 8.28
CA SER A 142 -19.06 -0.18 8.49
C SER A 142 -18.43 1.14 8.94
N SER A 143 -17.68 1.75 8.03
CA SER A 143 -17.56 3.22 7.99
C SER A 143 -18.88 3.92 7.59
N ASP A 144 -20.05 3.26 7.60
CA ASP A 144 -21.32 3.84 7.17
C ASP A 144 -22.58 3.39 7.97
N LYS A 145 -22.54 3.50 9.31
CA LYS A 145 -23.75 3.44 10.17
C LYS A 145 -23.94 4.65 11.10
N ARG A 146 -23.26 5.78 10.87
CA ARG A 146 -23.44 7.00 11.68
C ARG A 146 -23.49 8.27 10.83
N LYS A 147 -24.42 8.35 9.87
CA LYS A 147 -24.99 9.62 9.33
C LYS A 147 -26.38 9.37 8.72
N ASN A 148 -27.33 8.88 9.51
CA ASN A 148 -28.75 9.12 9.24
C ASN A 148 -29.55 8.87 10.53
N GLU A 149 -29.31 9.71 11.53
CA GLU A 149 -30.18 9.87 12.71
C GLU A 149 -29.78 11.19 13.37
N SER A 150 -30.42 12.27 12.92
CA SER A 150 -30.80 13.50 13.66
C SER A 150 -31.29 14.55 12.66
#